data_AF-A0A7K4GTN9-F1
#
_entry.id   AF-A0A7K4GTN9-F1
#
_cell.length_a   1.000
_cell.length_b   1.000
_cell.length_c   1.000
_cell.angle_alpha   90.00
_cell.angle_beta   90.00
_cell.angle_gamma   90.00
#
_symmetry.space_group_name_H-M   'P 1'
#
loop_
_entity.id
_entity.type
_entity.pdbx_description
1 polymer ?
#
loop_
_entity_poly.entity_id
_entity_poly.type
_entity_poly.pdbx_seq_one_letter_code
_entity_poly.pdbx_strand_id
1 'polypeptide(L)'
;MSPKEITKVDITNEVFREPFEVIKQISSNLDGLKYTKVIQTFVMEDRRLNLSLENEGSSYFKGKVVWIGNRKDDSEGTIFCVDTKTELKQINPTAENTDNVTLDIKKETIKISTASKTKCAVCGKNIEIFDEVAGCPICEAKAHKDHFTDWVRMKHACPVCKKSLNVSGSGVVFLD
;
A
#
# COMPACT_ATOMS: atom_id res chain seq x y z
N MET A 1 -20.09 -2.94 34.51
CA MET A 1 -20.16 -2.62 33.07
C MET A 1 -19.16 -3.52 32.37
N SER A 2 -19.59 -4.41 31.46
CA SER A 2 -18.65 -5.22 30.70
C SER A 2 -17.77 -4.31 29.82
N PRO A 3 -16.47 -4.59 29.67
CA PRO A 3 -15.62 -3.84 28.75
C PRO A 3 -16.24 -3.87 27.36
N LYS A 4 -16.33 -2.73 26.67
CA LYS A 4 -16.72 -2.71 25.26
C LYS A 4 -15.65 -3.49 24.50
N GLU A 5 -16.00 -4.65 23.95
CA GLU A 5 -15.13 -5.39 23.05
C GLU A 5 -14.69 -4.48 21.90
N ILE A 6 -13.38 -4.32 21.74
CA ILE A 6 -12.82 -3.64 20.57
C ILE A 6 -13.10 -4.53 19.37
N THR A 7 -13.88 -4.01 18.42
CA THR A 7 -14.27 -4.75 17.20
C THR A 7 -13.54 -4.29 15.97
N LYS A 8 -12.90 -3.12 16.05
CA LYS A 8 -12.20 -2.46 14.97
C LYS A 8 -10.87 -1.92 15.50
N VAL A 9 -9.80 -2.23 14.80
CA VAL A 9 -8.43 -1.78 15.13
C VAL A 9 -7.92 -0.95 13.98
N ASP A 10 -7.49 0.27 14.26
CA ASP A 10 -6.78 1.10 13.29
C ASP A 10 -5.37 0.51 13.09
N ILE A 11 -5.02 0.22 11.83
CA ILE A 11 -3.72 -0.33 11.44
C ILE A 11 -3.05 0.54 10.36
N THR A 12 -3.47 1.80 10.23
CA THR A 12 -3.04 2.70 9.16
C THR A 12 -1.53 2.89 9.16
N ASN A 13 -0.95 3.13 10.33
CA ASN A 13 0.50 3.38 10.45
C ASN A 13 1.32 2.14 10.13
N GLU A 14 0.86 0.96 10.54
CA GLU A 14 1.53 -0.30 10.25
C GLU A 14 1.52 -0.60 8.76
N VAL A 15 0.40 -0.33 8.07
CA VAL A 15 0.30 -0.48 6.62
C VAL A 15 1.27 0.42 5.87
N PHE A 16 1.42 1.67 6.31
CA PHE A 16 2.36 2.62 5.69
C PHE A 16 3.83 2.33 6.01
N ARG A 17 4.10 1.51 7.04
CA ARG A 17 5.45 1.19 7.47
C ARG A 17 6.00 -0.07 6.81
N GLU A 18 5.47 -1.24 7.15
CA GLU A 18 5.97 -2.50 6.61
C GLU A 18 5.01 -3.69 6.83
N PRO A 19 5.05 -4.73 5.98
CA PRO A 19 4.18 -5.90 6.06
C PRO A 19 4.24 -6.65 7.38
N PHE A 20 5.41 -6.69 8.03
CA PHE A 20 5.58 -7.43 9.27
C PHE A 20 4.75 -6.81 10.41
N GLU A 21 4.72 -5.49 10.52
CA GLU A 21 3.89 -4.81 11.52
C GLU A 21 2.40 -5.01 11.26
N VAL A 22 1.98 -5.04 9.98
CA VAL A 22 0.60 -5.39 9.60
C VAL A 22 0.24 -6.80 10.07
N ILE A 23 1.08 -7.79 9.76
CA ILE A 23 0.85 -9.18 10.16
C ILE A 23 0.81 -9.31 11.68
N LYS A 24 1.71 -8.64 12.39
CA LYS A 24 1.74 -8.62 13.85
C LYS A 24 0.44 -8.06 14.45
N GLN A 25 -0.10 -6.97 13.89
CA GLN A 25 -1.39 -6.44 14.32
C GLN A 25 -2.53 -7.41 14.04
N ILE A 26 -2.57 -8.02 12.86
CA ILE A 26 -3.63 -8.99 12.53
C ILE A 26 -3.54 -10.22 13.46
N SER A 27 -2.36 -10.81 13.62
CA SER A 27 -2.16 -11.99 14.48
C SER A 27 -2.42 -11.72 15.97
N SER A 28 -2.24 -10.49 16.44
CA SER A 28 -2.54 -10.12 17.83
C SER A 28 -4.04 -9.94 18.08
N ASN A 29 -4.85 -9.79 17.02
CA ASN A 29 -6.28 -9.50 17.12
C ASN A 29 -7.18 -10.58 16.48
N LEU A 30 -6.63 -11.44 15.62
CA LEU A 30 -7.32 -12.56 14.98
C LEU A 30 -6.63 -13.87 15.33
N ASP A 31 -7.30 -14.67 16.16
CA ASP A 31 -6.82 -16.00 16.52
C ASP A 31 -6.76 -16.93 15.30
N GLY A 32 -5.68 -17.70 15.23
CA GLY A 32 -5.53 -18.77 14.24
C GLY A 32 -5.27 -18.29 12.81
N LEU A 33 -4.82 -17.05 12.59
CA LEU A 33 -4.35 -16.61 11.29
C LEU A 33 -3.16 -17.48 10.84
N LYS A 34 -3.30 -18.21 9.73
CA LYS A 34 -2.24 -19.05 9.18
C LYS A 34 -1.57 -18.39 7.97
N TYR A 35 -0.26 -18.23 8.05
CA TYR A 35 0.53 -17.67 6.96
C TYR A 35 1.93 -18.28 6.92
N THR A 36 2.49 -18.35 5.72
CA THR A 36 3.89 -18.70 5.48
C THR A 36 4.67 -17.45 5.10
N LYS A 37 5.80 -17.20 5.76
CA LYS A 37 6.75 -16.14 5.37
C LYS A 37 7.71 -16.66 4.30
N VAL A 38 7.71 -16.00 3.14
CA VAL A 38 8.65 -16.23 2.03
C VAL A 38 9.42 -14.95 1.79
N ILE A 39 10.68 -14.90 2.25
CA ILE A 39 11.54 -13.71 2.21
C ILE A 39 10.87 -12.53 2.97
N GLN A 40 10.25 -11.61 2.24
CA GLN A 40 9.60 -10.40 2.75
C GLN A 40 8.08 -10.36 2.44
N THR A 41 7.53 -11.51 2.03
CA THR A 41 6.12 -11.68 1.69
C THR A 41 5.48 -12.70 2.64
N PHE A 42 4.28 -12.40 3.10
CA PHE A 42 3.48 -13.24 3.98
C PHE A 42 2.28 -13.78 3.20
N VAL A 43 2.32 -15.06 2.87
CA VAL A 43 1.28 -15.74 2.06
C VAL A 43 0.23 -16.32 2.99
N MET A 44 -1.04 -15.95 2.80
CA MET A 44 -2.17 -16.42 3.61
C MET A 44 -2.53 -17.85 3.21
N GLU A 45 -2.45 -18.80 4.15
CA GLU A 45 -2.66 -20.22 3.86
C GLU A 45 -4.14 -20.56 3.71
N ASP A 46 -4.99 -20.00 4.56
CA ASP A 46 -6.43 -20.29 4.62
C ASP A 46 -7.30 -19.30 3.84
N ARG A 47 -6.69 -18.23 3.29
CA ARG A 47 -7.37 -17.12 2.57
C ARG A 47 -8.65 -16.66 3.30
N ARG A 48 -8.58 -16.59 4.63
CA ARG A 48 -9.68 -16.23 5.52
C ARG A 48 -9.92 -14.72 5.56
N LEU A 49 -8.84 -13.95 5.48
CA LEU A 49 -8.87 -12.49 5.56
C LEU A 49 -9.44 -11.86 4.28
N ASN A 50 -10.47 -11.03 4.45
CA ASN A 50 -11.06 -10.25 3.35
C ASN A 50 -10.44 -8.86 3.30
N LEU A 51 -10.54 -8.22 2.14
CA LEU A 51 -10.20 -6.82 1.94
C LEU A 51 -11.34 -6.10 1.24
N SER A 52 -11.63 -4.89 1.68
CA SER A 52 -12.62 -3.99 1.07
C SER A 52 -12.04 -2.59 0.94
N LEU A 53 -12.12 -2.01 -0.26
CA LEU A 53 -11.88 -0.59 -0.47
C LEU A 53 -13.20 0.16 -0.43
N GLU A 54 -13.20 1.30 0.23
CA GLU A 54 -14.34 2.19 0.39
C GLU A 54 -13.92 3.61 -0.01
N ASN A 55 -14.80 4.32 -0.71
CA ASN A 55 -14.67 5.75 -0.96
C ASN A 55 -15.99 6.41 -0.57
N GLU A 56 -15.94 7.46 0.25
CA GLU A 56 -17.12 8.15 0.80
C GLU A 56 -18.15 7.17 1.41
N GLY A 57 -17.66 6.11 2.07
CA GLY A 57 -18.48 5.07 2.71
C GLY A 57 -19.08 4.03 1.75
N SER A 58 -18.88 4.16 0.45
CA SER A 58 -19.33 3.19 -0.55
C SER A 58 -18.21 2.24 -0.94
N SER A 59 -18.45 0.93 -0.78
CA SER A 59 -17.49 -0.08 -1.18
C SER A 59 -17.53 -0.34 -2.68
N TYR A 60 -16.38 -0.26 -3.35
CA TYR A 60 -16.24 -0.45 -4.80
C TYR A 60 -15.28 -1.59 -5.17
N PHE A 61 -14.52 -2.12 -4.23
CA PHE A 61 -13.61 -3.24 -4.45
C PHE A 61 -13.64 -4.17 -3.24
N LYS A 62 -13.71 -5.47 -3.50
CA LYS A 62 -13.65 -6.52 -2.47
C LYS A 62 -12.94 -7.75 -2.98
N GLY A 63 -12.27 -8.46 -2.08
CA GLY A 63 -11.71 -9.77 -2.37
C GLY A 63 -11.05 -10.39 -1.16
N LYS A 64 -10.33 -11.49 -1.38
CA LYS A 64 -9.59 -12.22 -0.34
C LYS A 64 -8.12 -11.86 -0.40
N VAL A 65 -7.51 -11.56 0.76
CA VAL A 65 -6.06 -11.34 0.83
C VAL A 65 -5.35 -12.66 0.56
N VAL A 66 -4.49 -12.66 -0.44
CA VAL A 66 -3.65 -13.80 -0.81
C VAL A 66 -2.27 -13.68 -0.18
N TRP A 67 -1.68 -12.48 -0.24
CA TRP A 67 -0.42 -12.20 0.41
C TRP A 67 -0.28 -10.71 0.74
N ILE A 68 0.59 -10.42 1.70
CA ILE A 68 0.99 -9.07 2.12
C ILE A 68 2.52 -9.01 2.02
N GLY A 69 3.08 -8.02 1.34
CA GLY A 69 4.52 -7.98 1.07
C GLY A 69 5.07 -6.58 0.82
N ASN A 70 6.40 -6.47 0.74
CA ASN A 70 7.09 -5.20 0.55
C ASN A 70 6.80 -4.57 -0.81
N ARG A 71 7.06 -3.27 -0.92
CA ARG A 71 7.08 -2.57 -2.20
C ARG A 71 8.26 -3.05 -3.04
N LYS A 72 8.07 -3.12 -4.36
CA LYS A 72 9.09 -3.67 -5.29
C LYS A 72 10.38 -2.84 -5.36
N ASP A 73 10.33 -1.59 -4.92
CA ASP A 73 11.44 -0.65 -4.90
C ASP A 73 12.12 -0.56 -3.52
N ASP A 74 11.80 -1.49 -2.61
CA ASP A 74 12.27 -1.56 -1.23
C ASP A 74 11.98 -0.31 -0.38
N SER A 75 11.09 0.57 -0.87
CA SER A 75 10.61 1.70 -0.08
C SER A 75 9.63 1.25 1.00
N GLU A 76 9.51 2.07 2.05
CA GLU A 76 8.55 1.84 3.14
C GLU A 76 7.11 1.69 2.60
N GLY A 77 6.35 0.83 3.26
CA GLY A 77 4.96 0.55 2.97
C GLY A 77 4.68 -0.92 2.63
N THR A 78 3.41 -1.17 2.33
CA THR A 78 2.88 -2.53 2.18
C THR A 78 2.10 -2.66 0.88
N ILE A 79 2.35 -3.75 0.14
CA ILE A 79 1.51 -4.20 -0.95
C ILE A 79 0.60 -5.32 -0.46
N PHE A 80 -0.69 -5.22 -0.78
CA PHE A 80 -1.63 -6.34 -0.63
C PHE A 80 -1.94 -6.92 -1.99
N CYS A 81 -1.88 -8.24 -2.10
CA CYS A 81 -2.48 -8.95 -3.23
C CYS A 81 -3.81 -9.54 -2.82
N VAL A 82 -4.83 -9.26 -3.63
CA VAL A 82 -6.22 -9.57 -3.37
C VAL A 82 -6.80 -10.33 -4.54
N ASP A 83 -7.38 -11.49 -4.26
CA ASP A 83 -8.13 -12.31 -5.20
C ASP A 83 -9.60 -11.84 -5.23
N THR A 84 -10.01 -11.28 -6.36
CA THR A 84 -11.39 -10.80 -6.59
C THR A 84 -12.32 -11.90 -7.13
N LYS A 85 -11.85 -13.15 -7.20
CA LYS A 85 -12.42 -14.29 -7.95
C LYS A 85 -12.26 -14.21 -9.47
N THR A 86 -12.10 -13.01 -10.03
CA THR A 86 -11.90 -12.81 -11.48
C THR A 86 -10.42 -12.66 -11.82
N GLU A 87 -9.65 -12.02 -10.94
CA GLU A 87 -8.24 -11.74 -11.13
C GLU A 87 -7.53 -11.55 -9.78
N LEU A 88 -6.20 -11.55 -9.82
CA LEU A 88 -5.37 -11.10 -8.70
C LEU A 88 -5.04 -9.62 -8.92
N LYS A 89 -5.42 -8.77 -7.97
CA LYS A 89 -5.04 -7.35 -7.97
C LYS A 89 -4.09 -7.02 -6.84
N GLN A 90 -3.11 -6.20 -7.16
CA GLN A 90 -2.25 -5.57 -6.16
C GLN A 90 -2.80 -4.19 -5.83
N ILE A 91 -2.74 -3.83 -4.56
CA ILE A 91 -3.02 -2.48 -4.09
C ILE A 91 -1.84 -1.99 -3.25
N ASN A 92 -1.64 -0.69 -3.27
CA ASN A 92 -0.53 -0.02 -2.60
C ASN A 92 -1.08 1.16 -1.77
N PRO A 93 -1.58 0.91 -0.56
CA PRO A 93 -2.07 1.96 0.31
C PRO A 93 -0.91 2.84 0.79
N THR A 94 -1.02 4.14 0.57
CA THR A 94 -0.04 5.13 0.99
C THR A 94 -0.71 6.36 1.60
N ALA A 95 0.07 7.23 2.24
CA ALA A 95 -0.44 8.49 2.79
C ALA A 95 -1.09 9.41 1.73
N GLU A 96 -0.72 9.24 0.46
CA GLU A 96 -1.26 10.00 -0.66
C GLU A 96 -2.63 9.53 -1.14
N ASN A 97 -2.95 8.24 -0.98
CA ASN A 97 -4.12 7.62 -1.57
C ASN A 97 -5.09 6.97 -0.55
N THR A 98 -4.76 7.06 0.74
CA THR A 98 -5.48 6.38 1.82
C THR A 98 -5.77 7.35 2.96
N ASP A 99 -7.01 7.32 3.47
CA ASP A 99 -7.41 8.03 4.69
C ASP A 99 -7.10 7.22 5.93
N ASN A 100 -7.63 6.00 6.00
CA ASN A 100 -7.40 5.10 7.12
C ASN A 100 -7.53 3.65 6.69
N VAL A 101 -6.87 2.78 7.44
CA VAL A 101 -6.98 1.32 7.31
C VAL A 101 -7.45 0.75 8.65
N THR A 102 -8.47 -0.08 8.61
CA THR A 102 -9.07 -0.66 9.80
C THR A 102 -9.26 -2.15 9.63
N LEU A 103 -8.79 -2.92 10.61
CA LEU A 103 -9.11 -4.33 10.76
C LEU A 103 -10.44 -4.47 11.51
N ASP A 104 -11.48 -4.94 10.84
CA ASP A 104 -12.72 -5.38 11.46
C ASP A 104 -12.54 -6.83 11.93
N ILE A 105 -12.35 -7.02 13.24
CA ILE A 105 -12.06 -8.31 13.87
C ILE A 105 -13.22 -9.27 13.66
N LYS A 106 -14.46 -8.80 13.84
CA LYS A 106 -15.67 -9.65 13.76
C LYS A 106 -15.94 -10.13 12.33
N LYS A 107 -15.59 -9.32 11.33
CA LYS A 107 -15.77 -9.65 9.91
C LYS A 107 -14.52 -10.20 9.25
N GLU A 108 -13.40 -10.25 9.97
CA GLU A 108 -12.09 -10.66 9.44
C GLU A 108 -11.79 -9.93 8.12
N THR A 109 -11.98 -8.62 8.14
CA THR A 109 -11.91 -7.77 6.95
C THR A 109 -10.99 -6.58 7.22
N ILE A 110 -9.99 -6.40 6.35
CA ILE A 110 -9.27 -5.13 6.24
C ILE A 110 -10.13 -4.18 5.39
N LYS A 111 -10.53 -3.07 5.99
CA LYS A 111 -11.20 -1.96 5.31
C LYS A 111 -10.20 -0.84 5.07
N ILE A 112 -10.10 -0.38 3.84
CA ILE A 112 -9.27 0.77 3.48
C ILE A 112 -10.19 1.85 2.94
N SER A 113 -10.22 2.99 3.62
CA SER A 113 -10.85 4.21 3.10
C SER A 113 -9.87 4.91 2.17
N THR A 114 -10.21 4.98 0.89
CA THR A 114 -9.35 5.56 -0.14
C THR A 114 -9.66 7.03 -0.34
N ALA A 115 -8.62 7.81 -0.63
CA ALA A 115 -8.70 9.23 -0.93
C ALA A 115 -7.72 9.58 -2.05
N SER A 116 -7.84 10.75 -2.65
CA SER A 116 -6.92 11.21 -3.70
C SER A 116 -6.24 12.51 -3.26
N LYS A 117 -5.29 12.41 -2.31
CA LYS A 117 -4.72 13.58 -1.62
C LYS A 117 -3.59 14.25 -2.39
N THR A 118 -2.91 13.50 -3.26
CA THR A 118 -1.74 14.00 -3.98
C THR A 118 -1.88 13.79 -5.49
N LYS A 119 -1.40 14.76 -6.25
CA LYS A 119 -1.31 14.69 -7.71
C LYS A 119 0.09 14.31 -8.13
N CYS A 120 0.19 13.53 -9.18
CA CYS A 120 1.44 13.17 -9.81
C CYS A 120 2.18 14.43 -10.30
N ALA A 121 3.42 14.60 -9.84
CA ALA A 121 4.26 15.75 -10.19
C ALA A 121 4.63 15.87 -11.68
N VAL A 122 4.30 14.85 -12.49
CA VAL A 122 4.60 14.81 -13.93
C VAL A 122 3.33 15.02 -14.77
N CYS A 123 2.28 14.21 -14.56
CA CYS A 123 1.07 14.26 -15.39
C CYS A 123 -0.08 15.10 -14.78
N GLY A 124 0.02 15.50 -13.51
CA GLY A 124 -0.98 16.29 -12.80
C GLY A 124 -2.27 15.55 -12.43
N LYS A 125 -2.42 14.26 -12.77
CA LYS A 125 -3.55 13.41 -12.34
C LYS A 125 -3.35 12.93 -10.91
N ASN A 126 -4.44 12.52 -10.26
CA ASN A 126 -4.40 11.95 -8.92
C ASN A 126 -3.57 10.65 -8.88
N ILE A 127 -2.97 10.40 -7.72
CA ILE A 127 -2.38 9.11 -7.37
C ILE A 127 -3.43 8.31 -6.62
N GLU A 128 -3.83 7.18 -7.20
CA GLU A 128 -4.88 6.29 -6.69
C GLU A 128 -4.27 5.03 -6.05
N ILE A 129 -5.10 4.24 -5.37
CA ILE A 129 -4.65 3.08 -4.58
C ILE A 129 -4.09 1.90 -5.40
N PHE A 130 -4.43 1.85 -6.69
CA PHE A 130 -3.92 0.84 -7.63
C PHE A 130 -2.63 1.28 -8.32
N ASP A 131 -2.20 2.52 -8.09
CA ASP A 131 -1.03 3.07 -8.75
C ASP A 131 0.27 2.63 -8.05
N GLU A 132 1.28 2.32 -8.87
CA GLU A 132 2.66 2.30 -8.39
C GLU A 132 3.17 3.75 -8.30
N VAL A 133 3.80 4.09 -7.18
CA VAL A 133 4.23 5.47 -6.86
C VAL A 133 5.72 5.48 -6.61
N ALA A 134 6.43 6.38 -7.30
CA ALA A 134 7.81 6.72 -7.00
C ALA A 134 7.89 8.12 -6.38
N GLY A 135 8.96 8.35 -5.62
CA GLY A 135 9.21 9.63 -4.97
C GLY A 135 10.63 10.12 -5.19
N CYS A 136 10.80 11.44 -5.18
CA CYS A 136 12.13 12.03 -5.07
C CYS A 136 12.73 11.70 -3.69
N PRO A 137 13.95 11.14 -3.59
CA PRO A 137 14.57 10.83 -2.30
C PRO A 137 15.01 12.07 -1.50
N ILE A 138 14.75 13.28 -2.01
CA ILE A 138 15.27 14.53 -1.44
C ILE A 138 14.16 15.50 -1.05
N CYS A 139 13.18 15.68 -1.92
CA CYS A 139 12.05 16.58 -1.67
C CYS A 139 10.72 15.83 -1.59
N GLU A 140 10.77 14.49 -1.66
CA GLU A 140 9.63 13.57 -1.50
C GLU A 140 8.47 13.76 -2.49
N ALA A 141 8.66 14.60 -3.52
CA ALA A 141 7.68 14.80 -4.58
C ALA A 141 7.28 13.46 -5.19
N LYS A 142 5.97 13.17 -5.17
CA LYS A 142 5.39 11.90 -5.60
C LYS A 142 4.86 11.97 -7.03
N ALA A 143 4.97 10.86 -7.73
CA ALA A 143 4.41 10.68 -9.06
C ALA A 143 4.15 9.20 -9.32
N HIS A 144 3.29 8.92 -10.31
CA HIS A 144 3.21 7.58 -10.89
C HIS A 144 4.61 7.10 -11.24
N LYS A 145 4.94 5.87 -10.85
CA LYS A 145 6.29 5.31 -10.96
C LYS A 145 6.85 5.49 -12.36
N ASP A 146 6.11 5.04 -13.38
CA ASP A 146 6.54 5.09 -14.78
C ASP A 146 6.82 6.53 -15.22
N HIS A 147 5.89 7.46 -14.97
CA HIS A 147 6.06 8.87 -15.32
C HIS A 147 7.28 9.50 -14.66
N PHE A 148 7.55 9.16 -13.39
CA PHE A 148 8.69 9.69 -12.67
C PHE A 148 10.01 9.10 -13.16
N THR A 149 10.07 7.78 -13.35
CA THR A 149 11.28 7.10 -13.84
C THR A 149 11.64 7.53 -15.25
N ASP A 150 10.65 7.71 -16.13
CA ASP A 150 10.89 8.18 -17.49
C ASP A 150 11.37 9.63 -17.49
N TRP A 151 10.78 10.48 -16.66
CA TRP A 151 11.25 11.85 -16.48
C TRP A 151 12.72 11.90 -16.03
N VAL A 152 13.07 11.14 -15.00
CA VAL A 152 14.45 11.12 -14.48
C VAL A 152 15.42 10.56 -15.51
N ARG A 153 15.05 9.52 -16.27
CA ARG A 153 15.89 9.01 -17.37
C ARG A 153 16.12 10.04 -18.48
N MET A 154 15.12 10.89 -18.76
CA MET A 154 15.21 11.89 -19.83
C MET A 154 15.91 13.19 -19.38
N LYS A 155 15.73 13.58 -18.11
CA LYS A 155 16.14 14.90 -17.60
C LYS A 155 17.25 14.85 -16.56
N HIS A 156 17.58 13.65 -16.05
CA HIS A 156 18.53 13.41 -14.97
C HIS A 156 18.29 14.29 -13.74
N ALA A 157 17.03 14.67 -13.47
CA ALA A 157 16.68 15.59 -12.41
C ALA A 157 15.25 15.43 -11.92
N CYS A 158 15.00 15.79 -10.66
CA CYS A 158 13.65 15.84 -10.10
C CYS A 158 12.79 16.89 -10.83
N PRO A 159 11.53 16.58 -11.21
CA PRO A 159 10.62 17.55 -11.83
C PRO A 159 10.28 18.73 -10.92
N VAL A 160 10.41 18.58 -9.60
CA VAL A 160 10.07 19.59 -8.59
C VAL A 160 11.31 20.33 -8.10
N CYS A 161 12.21 19.67 -7.36
CA CYS A 161 13.36 20.35 -6.74
C CYS A 161 14.58 20.51 -7.65
N LYS A 162 14.54 19.98 -8.88
CA LYS A 162 15.57 20.07 -9.92
C LYS A 162 16.95 19.48 -9.56
N LYS A 163 17.09 18.84 -8.39
CA LYS A 163 18.32 18.14 -8.01
C LYS A 163 18.57 16.93 -8.91
N SER A 164 19.85 16.62 -9.14
CA SER A 164 20.29 15.52 -9.99
C SER A 164 19.81 14.19 -9.42
N LEU A 165 19.26 13.36 -10.30
CA LEU A 165 18.74 12.04 -9.96
C LEU A 165 19.06 11.08 -11.10
N ASN A 166 19.20 9.80 -10.74
CA ASN A 166 19.40 8.72 -11.68
C ASN A 166 18.47 7.54 -11.36
N VAL A 167 18.28 6.63 -12.32
CA VAL A 167 17.40 5.47 -12.17
C VAL A 167 18.18 4.20 -12.43
N SER A 168 18.14 3.27 -11.47
CA SER A 168 18.84 1.98 -11.59
C SER A 168 18.15 1.07 -12.60
N GLY A 169 18.81 -0.02 -12.99
CA GLY A 169 18.21 -1.04 -13.87
C GLY A 169 16.90 -1.64 -13.33
N SER A 170 16.69 -1.62 -12.00
CA SER A 170 15.46 -2.07 -11.33
C SER A 170 14.39 -0.97 -11.17
N GLY A 171 14.64 0.24 -11.66
CA GLY A 171 13.68 1.35 -11.59
C GLY A 171 13.71 2.14 -10.27
N VAL A 172 14.66 1.86 -9.38
CA VAL A 172 14.86 2.64 -8.14
C VAL A 172 15.53 3.97 -8.48
N VAL A 173 14.95 5.06 -7.98
CA VAL A 173 15.48 6.42 -8.15
C VAL A 173 16.47 6.73 -7.03
N PHE A 174 17.66 7.21 -7.39
CA PHE A 174 18.71 7.58 -6.45
C PHE A 174 19.37 8.91 -6.84
N LEU A 175 20.14 9.46 -5.91
CA LEU A 175 20.96 10.64 -6.12
C LEU A 175 22.12 10.31 -7.04
N ASP A 176 22.30 11.10 -8.10
CA ASP A 176 23.48 11.01 -8.96
C ASP A 176 24.74 11.52 -8.24
#